data_AF-A0A1Q9C1I9-F1
#
_entry.id   AF-A0A1Q9C1I9-F1
#
_cell.length_a   1.000
_cell.length_b   1.000
_cell.length_c   1.000
_cell.angle_alpha   90.00
_cell.angle_beta   90.00
_cell.angle_gamma   90.00
#
_symmetry.space_group_name_H-M   'P 1'
#
loop_
_entity.id
_entity.type
_entity.pdbx_description
1 polymer ?
#
loop_
_entity_poly.entity_id
_entity_poly.type
_entity_poly.pdbx_seq_one_letter_code
_entity_poly.pdbx_strand_id
1 'polypeptide(L)'
;MDFTCIHGAGESVARRWLAAGCRSFDDLRQREDELGLTRTQRLGLKYVSDFKERIPRAEAMRIVDVVTSAADRAYGMNKVEVTPCGSMRRGAQTMSDIDIVLAPREGCVLAGGSLG
;
A
#
# COMPACT_ATOMS: atom_id res chain seq x y z
N MET A 1 2.47 -24.08 2.55
CA MET A 1 2.71 -22.86 1.76
C MET A 1 1.72 -21.82 2.20
N ASP A 2 2.19 -20.64 2.62
CA ASP A 2 1.32 -19.54 3.01
C ASP A 2 1.24 -18.52 1.88
N PHE A 3 0.10 -18.51 1.18
CA PHE A 3 -0.17 -17.54 0.12
C PHE A 3 -0.82 -16.25 0.63
N THR A 4 -1.18 -16.18 1.92
CA THR A 4 -1.82 -14.97 2.49
C THR A 4 -0.86 -13.79 2.63
N CYS A 5 0.44 -14.05 2.51
CA CYS A 5 1.47 -13.00 2.43
C CYS A 5 1.51 -12.26 1.09
N ILE A 6 0.74 -12.70 0.08
CA ILE A 6 0.60 -11.98 -1.19
C ILE A 6 -0.44 -10.88 -1.02
N HIS A 7 -0.06 -9.63 -1.30
CA HIS A 7 -0.99 -8.50 -1.23
C HIS A 7 -2.21 -8.73 -2.14
N GLY A 8 -3.42 -8.58 -1.59
CA GLY A 8 -4.68 -8.88 -2.28
C GLY A 8 -5.10 -10.36 -2.25
N ALA A 9 -4.40 -11.23 -1.51
CA ALA A 9 -4.75 -12.63 -1.31
C ALA A 9 -5.13 -12.92 0.15
N GLY A 10 -6.42 -12.82 0.47
CA GLY A 10 -6.94 -13.31 1.75
C GLY A 10 -7.03 -14.84 1.81
N GLU A 11 -7.52 -15.36 2.93
CA GLU A 11 -7.62 -16.79 3.18
C GLU A 11 -8.40 -17.56 2.10
N SER A 12 -9.50 -17.00 1.60
CA SER A 12 -10.32 -17.64 0.57
C SER A 12 -9.57 -17.82 -0.77
N VAL A 13 -8.76 -16.82 -1.14
CA VAL A 13 -7.93 -16.85 -2.34
C VAL A 13 -6.79 -17.86 -2.17
N ALA A 14 -6.11 -17.82 -1.02
CA ALA A 14 -5.04 -18.76 -0.70
C ALA A 14 -5.52 -20.23 -0.73
N ARG A 15 -6.70 -20.51 -0.16
CA ARG A 15 -7.33 -21.84 -0.20
C ARG A 15 -7.65 -22.28 -1.63
N ARG A 16 -8.15 -21.38 -2.47
CA ARG A 16 -8.43 -21.68 -3.89
C ARG A 16 -7.17 -22.11 -4.64
N TRP A 17 -6.06 -21.39 -4.45
CA TRP A 17 -4.80 -21.74 -5.10
C TRP A 17 -4.22 -23.07 -4.63
N LEU A 18 -4.32 -23.36 -3.32
CA LEU A 18 -3.94 -24.66 -2.76
C LEU A 18 -4.80 -25.79 -3.35
N ALA A 19 -6.12 -25.58 -3.45
CA ALA A 19 -7.05 -26.54 -4.04
C ALA A 19 -6.77 -26.76 -5.55
N ALA A 20 -6.33 -25.71 -6.25
CA ALA A 20 -5.87 -25.79 -7.64
C ALA A 20 -4.48 -26.44 -7.81
N GLY A 21 -3.88 -26.94 -6.72
CA GLY A 21 -2.62 -27.68 -6.75
C GLY A 21 -1.36 -26.82 -6.61
N CYS A 22 -1.46 -25.50 -6.43
CA CYS A 22 -0.28 -24.64 -6.25
C CYS A 22 0.40 -24.95 -4.90
N ARG A 23 1.73 -25.07 -4.92
CA ARG A 23 2.58 -25.36 -3.76
C ARG A 23 3.73 -24.37 -3.63
N SER A 24 4.03 -23.59 -4.67
CA SER A 24 5.05 -22.55 -4.69
C SER A 24 4.52 -21.22 -5.24
N PHE A 25 5.29 -20.13 -5.08
CA PHE A 25 4.99 -18.87 -5.77
C PHE A 25 5.22 -18.98 -7.29
N ASP A 26 6.12 -19.86 -7.72
CA ASP A 26 6.39 -20.06 -9.15
C ASP A 26 5.23 -20.77 -9.84
N ASP A 27 4.54 -21.68 -9.14
CA ASP A 27 3.30 -22.30 -9.64
C ASP A 27 2.24 -21.23 -9.91
N LEU A 28 2.14 -20.21 -9.04
CA LEU A 28 1.24 -19.09 -9.24
C LEU A 28 1.67 -18.22 -10.42
N ARG A 29 2.97 -17.90 -10.54
CA ARG A 29 3.51 -17.08 -11.64
C ARG A 29 3.30 -17.72 -13.01
N GLN A 30 3.38 -19.04 -13.09
CA GLN A 30 3.16 -19.79 -14.33
C GLN A 30 1.67 -19.89 -14.70
N ARG A 31 0.78 -19.68 -13.74
CA ARG A 31 -0.67 -19.92 -13.88
C ARG A 31 -1.50 -18.68 -13.56
N GLU A 32 -0.92 -17.47 -13.62
CA GLU A 32 -1.60 -16.24 -13.21
C GLU A 32 -2.91 -16.02 -13.98
N ASP A 33 -2.89 -16.29 -15.29
CA ASP A 33 -4.05 -16.13 -16.17
C ASP A 33 -5.08 -17.25 -15.97
N GLU A 34 -4.62 -18.49 -15.86
CA GLU A 34 -5.47 -19.67 -15.62
C GLU A 34 -6.25 -19.54 -14.31
N LEU A 35 -5.58 -19.07 -13.25
CA LEU A 35 -6.16 -18.88 -11.92
C LEU A 35 -6.91 -17.55 -11.77
N GLY A 36 -6.94 -16.72 -12.81
CA GLY A 36 -7.65 -15.45 -12.84
C GLY A 36 -7.13 -14.44 -11.81
N LEU A 37 -5.81 -14.32 -11.66
CA LEU A 37 -5.21 -13.38 -10.71
C LEU A 37 -5.59 -11.93 -11.06
N THR A 38 -6.08 -11.21 -10.07
CA THR A 38 -6.37 -9.78 -10.21
C THR A 38 -5.06 -8.98 -10.35
N ARG A 39 -5.13 -7.76 -10.90
CA ARG A 39 -3.95 -6.87 -10.99
C ARG A 39 -3.24 -6.69 -9.64
N THR A 40 -4.00 -6.53 -8.55
CA THR A 40 -3.46 -6.40 -7.19
C THR A 40 -2.70 -7.66 -6.77
N GLN A 41 -3.25 -8.85 -7.01
CA GLN A 41 -2.59 -10.12 -6.69
C GLN A 41 -1.33 -10.35 -7.51
N ARG A 42 -1.35 -10.00 -8.81
CA ARG A 42 -0.15 -10.08 -9.68
C ARG A 42 0.97 -9.18 -9.15
N LEU A 43 0.66 -7.94 -8.79
CA LEU A 43 1.63 -7.03 -8.16
C LEU A 43 2.10 -7.55 -6.79
N GLY A 44 1.18 -8.08 -5.99
CA GLY A 44 1.48 -8.72 -4.71
C GLY A 44 2.45 -9.89 -4.85
N LEU A 45 2.28 -10.73 -5.88
CA LEU A 45 3.13 -11.87 -6.18
C LEU A 45 4.49 -11.46 -6.76
N LYS A 46 4.51 -10.42 -7.58
CA LYS A 46 5.72 -9.84 -8.15
C LYS A 46 6.65 -9.28 -7.06
N TYR A 47 6.10 -8.53 -6.10
CA TYR A 47 6.85 -7.86 -5.04
C TYR A 47 6.71 -8.53 -3.67
N VAL A 48 6.38 -9.84 -3.64
CA VAL A 48 6.10 -10.56 -2.39
C VAL A 48 7.28 -10.58 -1.42
N SER A 49 8.52 -10.54 -1.93
CA SER A 49 9.72 -10.45 -1.12
C SER A 49 9.86 -9.05 -0.52
N ASP A 50 9.78 -8.02 -1.36
CA ASP A 50 9.91 -6.62 -0.95
C ASP A 50 8.83 -6.23 0.07
N PHE A 51 7.59 -6.68 -0.10
CA PHE A 51 6.51 -6.44 0.87
C PHE A 51 6.72 -7.12 2.24
N LYS A 52 7.61 -8.10 2.33
CA LYS A 52 8.00 -8.70 3.62
C LYS A 52 9.12 -7.92 4.30
N GLU A 53 9.87 -7.11 3.56
CA GLU A 53 10.91 -6.28 4.13
C GLU A 53 10.30 -5.18 5.00
N ARG A 54 10.95 -4.92 6.14
CA ARG A 54 10.51 -3.88 7.06
C ARG A 54 11.06 -2.55 6.60
N ILE A 55 10.19 -1.56 6.46
CA ILE A 55 10.55 -0.19 6.08
C ILE A 55 11.15 0.51 7.31
N PRO A 56 12.42 0.96 7.29
CA PRO A 56 12.99 1.72 8.39
C PRO A 56 12.31 3.08 8.54
N ARG A 57 12.22 3.60 9.76
CA ARG A 57 11.58 4.90 10.04
C ARG A 57 12.17 6.05 9.21
N ALA A 58 13.48 6.05 8.99
CA ALA A 58 14.14 7.07 8.19
C ALA A 58 13.66 7.07 6.73
N GLU A 59 13.42 5.88 6.17
CA GLU A 59 12.84 5.75 4.84
C GLU A 59 11.37 6.18 4.81
N ALA A 60 10.59 5.77 5.81
CA ALA A 60 9.20 6.18 5.93
C ALA A 60 9.03 7.70 6.02
N MET A 61 9.91 8.40 6.73
CA MET A 61 9.93 9.86 6.79
C MET A 61 10.19 10.50 5.43
N ARG A 62 11.14 9.97 4.64
CA ARG A 62 11.38 10.46 3.27
C ARG A 62 10.17 10.29 2.37
N ILE A 63 9.42 9.20 2.52
CA ILE A 63 8.18 8.96 1.78
C ILE A 63 7.11 10.00 2.17
N VAL A 64 6.98 10.31 3.47
CA VAL A 64 6.08 11.36 3.95
C VAL A 64 6.45 12.74 3.36
N ASP A 65 7.74 13.05 3.25
CA ASP A 65 8.22 14.32 2.65
C ASP A 65 7.87 14.40 1.15
N VAL A 66 8.00 13.28 0.43
CA VAL A 66 7.60 13.18 -0.99
C VAL A 66 6.09 13.41 -1.13
N VAL A 67 5.27 12.80 -0.27
CA VAL A 67 3.81 12.98 -0.28
C VAL A 67 3.43 14.41 0.08
N THR A 68 4.08 15.02 1.07
CA THR A 68 3.90 16.43 1.44
C THR A 68 4.18 17.35 0.26
N SER A 69 5.33 17.16 -0.38
CA SER A 69 5.73 17.95 -1.56
C SER A 69 4.77 17.76 -2.73
N ALA A 70 4.21 16.56 -2.91
CA ALA A 70 3.22 16.30 -3.94
C ALA A 70 1.87 16.96 -3.62
N ALA A 71 1.45 16.95 -2.36
CA ALA A 71 0.23 17.61 -1.91
C ALA A 71 0.32 19.14 -2.11
N ASP A 72 1.46 19.76 -1.76
CA ASP A 72 1.68 21.19 -1.99
C ASP A 72 1.61 21.56 -3.47
N ARG A 73 2.15 20.72 -4.36
CA ARG A 73 2.05 20.93 -5.82
C ARG A 73 0.63 20.76 -6.34
N ALA A 74 -0.11 19.78 -5.83
CA ALA A 74 -1.45 19.47 -6.32
C ALA A 74 -2.52 20.46 -5.81
N TYR A 75 -2.42 20.88 -4.56
CA TYR A 75 -3.47 21.65 -3.88
C TYR A 75 -3.07 23.08 -3.54
N GLY A 76 -1.79 23.42 -3.68
CA GLY A 76 -1.21 24.70 -3.29
C GLY A 76 -0.48 24.61 -1.97
N MET A 77 0.58 25.40 -1.86
CA MET A 77 1.49 25.42 -0.72
C MET A 77 0.73 25.59 0.60
N ASN A 78 0.99 24.70 1.56
CA ASN A 78 0.42 24.74 2.91
C ASN A 78 -1.11 24.69 2.97
N LYS A 79 -1.81 24.16 1.96
CA LYS A 79 -3.29 24.02 2.02
C LYS A 79 -3.78 22.70 2.60
N VAL A 80 -2.93 21.67 2.57
CA VAL A 80 -3.25 20.33 3.05
C VAL A 80 -2.29 19.97 4.18
N GLU A 81 -2.85 19.44 5.26
CA GLU A 81 -2.10 18.77 6.32
C GLU A 81 -1.87 17.32 5.91
N VAL A 82 -0.61 16.88 5.99
CA VAL A 82 -0.17 15.52 5.68
C VAL A 82 0.29 14.87 6.96
N THR A 83 -0.49 13.92 7.47
CA THR A 83 -0.33 13.38 8.82
C THR A 83 -0.02 11.89 8.78
N PRO A 84 1.23 11.47 9.09
CA PRO A 84 1.57 10.06 9.24
C PRO A 84 0.79 9.41 10.38
N CYS A 85 0.25 8.23 10.11
CA CYS A 85 -0.64 7.50 10.99
C CYS A 85 -0.07 6.12 11.34
N GLY A 86 -0.94 5.18 11.73
CA GLY A 86 -0.57 3.79 11.93
C GLY A 86 0.52 3.58 12.98
N SER A 87 1.37 2.58 12.73
CA SER A 87 2.49 2.23 13.61
C SER A 87 3.55 3.33 13.69
N MET A 88 3.71 4.13 12.63
CA MET A 88 4.63 5.26 12.60
C MET A 88 4.27 6.32 13.64
N ARG A 89 2.98 6.66 13.75
CA ARG A 89 2.45 7.57 14.79
C ARG A 89 2.67 7.06 16.21
N ARG A 90 2.64 5.72 16.40
CA ARG A 90 2.91 5.07 17.69
C ARG A 90 4.40 4.90 18.02
N GLY A 91 5.31 5.43 17.19
CA GLY A 91 6.75 5.42 17.46
C GLY A 91 7.50 4.18 16.98
N ALA A 92 6.92 3.37 16.07
CA ALA A 92 7.63 2.23 15.50
C ALA A 92 8.93 2.66 14.78
N GLN A 93 9.99 1.86 14.98
CA GLN A 93 11.30 2.04 14.31
C GLN A 93 11.33 1.41 12.91
N THR A 94 10.49 0.40 12.69
CA THR A 94 10.29 -0.20 11.36
C THR A 94 8.81 -0.50 11.13
N MET A 95 8.35 -0.44 9.87
CA MET A 95 6.95 -0.51 9.47
C MET A 95 6.74 -1.55 8.36
N SER A 96 5.51 -2.06 8.23
CA SER A 96 5.07 -2.92 7.10
C SER A 96 4.58 -2.08 5.93
N ASP A 97 4.02 -0.93 6.27
CA ASP A 97 3.25 -0.01 5.45
C ASP A 97 3.33 1.39 6.07
N ILE A 98 2.97 2.39 5.29
CA ILE A 98 2.96 3.79 5.73
C ILE A 98 1.57 4.35 5.48
N ASP A 99 0.82 4.53 6.56
CA ASP A 99 -0.48 5.17 6.53
C ASP A 99 -0.32 6.69 6.62
N ILE A 100 -0.93 7.43 5.70
CA ILE A 100 -0.90 8.90 5.70
C ILE A 100 -2.32 9.41 5.47
N VAL A 101 -2.77 10.31 6.35
CA VAL A 101 -4.04 11.04 6.19
C VAL A 101 -3.75 12.41 5.61
N LEU A 102 -4.51 12.80 4.59
CA LEU A 102 -4.47 14.14 4.00
C LEU A 102 -5.79 14.84 4.34
N ALA A 103 -5.71 16.03 4.90
CA ALA A 103 -6.88 16.85 5.23
C ALA A 103 -6.63 18.32 4.85
N PRO A 104 -7.65 19.10 4.45
CA PRO A 104 -7.49 20.54 4.34
C PRO A 104 -7.02 21.10 5.69
N ARG A 105 -6.06 22.03 5.68
CA ARG A 105 -5.73 22.78 6.90
C ARG A 105 -6.93 23.62 7.31
N GLU A 106 -7.11 23.83 8.62
CA GLU A 106 -8.17 24.70 9.11
C GLU A 106 -8.13 26.07 8.42
N GLY A 107 -9.29 26.56 7.99
CA GLY A 107 -9.43 27.81 7.25
C GLY A 107 -8.99 27.76 5.77
N CYS A 108 -8.46 26.64 5.28
CA CYS A 108 -8.14 26.47 3.86
C CYS A 108 -9.31 25.85 3.10
N VAL A 109 -9.78 26.53 2.06
CA VAL A 109 -10.68 25.95 1.05
C VAL A 109 -9.84 25.45 -0.11
N LEU A 110 -9.91 24.14 -0.37
CA LEU A 110 -9.32 23.57 -1.57
C LEU A 110 -10.20 23.96 -2.76
N ALA A 111 -9.62 24.64 -3.75
CA ALA A 111 -10.35 24.98 -4.96
C ALA A 111 -10.63 23.67 -5.73
N GLY A 112 -11.89 23.20 -5.71
CA GLY A 112 -12.28 21.94 -6.34
C GLY A 112 -13.66 21.40 -5.98
N GLY A 113 -14.36 21.97 -5.01
CA GLY A 113 -15.74 21.57 -4.71
C GLY A 113 -16.77 22.29 -5.58
N SER A 114 -16.88 21.95 -6.87
CA SER A 114 -18.22 22.06 -7.49
C SER A 114 -19.03 20.88 -6.95
N LEU A 115 -19.98 21.15 -6.06
CA LEU A 115 -21.10 20.26 -5.85
C LEU A 115 -21.92 20.31 -7.15
N GLY A 116 -21.58 19.42 -8.09
CA GLY A 116 -22.44 19.04 -9.19
C GLY A 116 -23.40 17.95 -8.75
#